data_AF-A4FF49-F1
#
_entry.id   AF-A4FF49-F1
#
_cell.length_a   1.000
_cell.length_b   1.000
_cell.length_c   1.000
_cell.angle_alpha   90.00
_cell.angle_beta   90.00
_cell.angle_gamma   90.00
#
_symmetry.space_group_name_H-M   'P 1'
#
loop_
_entity.id
_entity.type
_entity.pdbx_description
1 polymer ?
#
loop_
_entity_poly.entity_id
_entity_poly.type
_entity_poly.pdbx_seq_one_letter_code
_entity_poly.pdbx_strand_id
1 'polypeptide(L)'
;MHSDESERPVLRIVRGEPDDVELAALTAALAAVSAAAAAAQTEPEPTGWSLWADRSAALRHPAGRRPLRPGPAAWRTSALPL
;
A
#
# COMPACT_ATOMS: atom_id res chain seq x y z
N MET A 1 27.20 -22.49 3.51
CA MET A 1 26.16 -22.13 4.48
C MET A 1 25.30 -21.06 3.82
N HIS A 2 24.38 -21.48 2.94
CA HIS A 2 23.39 -20.58 2.32
C HIS A 2 22.24 -20.53 3.31
N SER A 3 22.12 -19.42 4.03
CA SER A 3 21.09 -19.25 5.04
C SER A 3 19.70 -19.30 4.38
N ASP A 4 18.78 -19.85 5.15
CA ASP A 4 17.41 -20.28 4.87
C ASP A 4 16.43 -19.13 4.54
N GLU A 5 16.86 -18.10 3.81
CA GLU A 5 16.01 -16.97 3.44
C GLU A 5 14.94 -17.36 2.40
N SER A 6 15.16 -18.50 1.74
CA SER A 6 14.27 -19.09 0.72
C SER A 6 13.05 -19.84 1.28
N GLU A 7 12.90 -20.01 2.59
CA GLU A 7 11.80 -20.82 3.15
C GLU A 7 10.46 -20.07 3.25
N ARG A 8 10.46 -18.72 3.24
CA ARG A 8 9.20 -17.96 3.35
C ARG A 8 8.58 -17.70 1.98
N PRO A 9 7.33 -18.15 1.75
CA PRO A 9 6.67 -17.92 0.48
C PRO A 9 6.41 -16.42 0.27
N VAL A 10 6.69 -15.94 -0.94
CA VAL A 10 6.45 -14.55 -1.37
C VAL A 10 4.95 -14.21 -1.34
N LEU A 11 4.09 -15.22 -1.55
CA LEU A 11 2.63 -15.11 -1.50
C LEU A 11 2.05 -16.35 -0.82
N ARG A 12 1.09 -16.16 0.10
CA ARG A 12 0.37 -17.25 0.78
C ARG A 12 -1.13 -17.04 0.70
N ILE A 13 -1.86 -18.02 0.19
CA ILE A 13 -3.32 -18.06 0.24
C ILE A 13 -3.74 -18.46 1.67
N VAL A 14 -4.43 -17.55 2.36
CA VAL A 14 -4.91 -17.80 3.74
C VAL A 14 -6.28 -18.48 3.74
N ARG A 15 -7.07 -18.27 2.69
CA ARG A 15 -8.42 -18.82 2.55
C ARG A 15 -8.81 -18.91 1.07
N GLY A 16 -9.56 -19.95 0.72
CA GLY A 16 -10.02 -20.22 -0.64
C GLY A 16 -9.11 -21.20 -1.37
N GLU A 17 -9.60 -21.73 -2.50
CA GLU A 17 -8.87 -22.57 -3.43
C GLU A 17 -8.96 -21.92 -4.81
N PRO A 18 -8.03 -21.01 -5.15
CA PRO A 18 -8.06 -20.32 -6.44
C PRO A 18 -7.80 -21.31 -7.57
N ASP A 19 -8.45 -21.10 -8.71
CA ASP A 19 -8.13 -21.86 -9.90
C ASP A 19 -6.84 -21.36 -10.59
N ASP A 20 -6.38 -22.09 -11.60
CA ASP A 20 -5.15 -21.76 -12.33
C ASP A 20 -5.23 -20.38 -13.00
N VAL A 21 -6.42 -19.96 -13.44
CA VAL A 21 -6.63 -18.69 -14.13
C VAL A 21 -6.52 -17.53 -13.14
N GLU A 22 -7.14 -17.67 -11.98
CA GLU A 22 -7.07 -16.70 -10.89
C GLU A 22 -5.64 -16.56 -10.36
N LEU A 23 -4.93 -17.67 -10.18
CA LEU A 23 -3.54 -17.66 -9.73
C LEU A 23 -2.61 -16.98 -10.76
N ALA A 24 -2.80 -17.28 -12.05
CA ALA A 24 -2.07 -16.63 -13.12
C ALA A 24 -2.35 -15.13 -13.18
N ALA A 25 -3.61 -14.72 -13.07
CA ALA A 25 -4.02 -13.32 -13.08
C ALA A 25 -3.39 -12.54 -11.90
N LEU A 26 -3.42 -13.10 -10.70
CA LEU A 26 -2.80 -12.50 -9.51
C LEU A 26 -1.29 -12.33 -9.69
N THR A 27 -0.62 -13.37 -10.18
CA THR A 27 0.84 -13.34 -10.41
C THR A 27 1.22 -12.31 -11.47
N ALA A 28 0.46 -12.23 -12.57
CA ALA A 28 0.67 -11.25 -13.62
C ALA A 28 0.47 -9.81 -13.12
N ALA A 29 -0.55 -9.57 -12.30
CA ALA A 29 -0.78 -8.26 -11.69
C ALA A 29 0.38 -7.83 -10.77
N LEU A 30 0.87 -8.75 -9.92
CA LEU A 30 2.02 -8.49 -9.05
C LEU A 30 3.30 -8.19 -9.86
N ALA A 31 3.54 -8.94 -10.94
CA ALA A 31 4.67 -8.70 -11.83
C ALA A 31 4.58 -7.33 -12.51
N ALA A 32 3.39 -6.94 -13.00
CA ALA A 32 3.17 -5.65 -13.64
C ALA A 32 3.41 -4.48 -12.68
N VAL A 33 2.90 -4.56 -11.44
CA VAL A 33 3.13 -3.54 -10.40
C VAL A 33 4.62 -3.45 -10.05
N SER A 34 5.30 -4.59 -9.91
CA SER A 34 6.73 -4.62 -9.60
C SER A 34 7.58 -4.01 -10.72
N ALA A 35 7.23 -4.28 -11.98
CA ALA A 35 7.88 -3.69 -13.14
C ALA A 35 7.64 -2.17 -13.23
N ALA A 36 6.42 -1.71 -12.93
CA ALA A 36 6.11 -0.28 -12.88
C ALA A 36 6.89 0.45 -11.78
N ALA A 37 7.00 -0.15 -10.58
CA ALA A 37 7.80 0.38 -9.48
C ALA A 37 9.31 0.40 -9.81
N ALA A 38 9.80 -0.60 -10.55
CA ALA A 38 11.17 -0.61 -11.05
C ALA A 38 11.43 0.55 -12.04
N ALA A 39 10.49 0.81 -12.94
CA ALA A 39 10.59 1.91 -13.90
C ALA A 39 10.51 3.30 -13.24
N ALA A 40 9.67 3.46 -12.22
CA ALA A 40 9.44 4.72 -11.51
C ALA A 40 10.65 5.22 -10.69
N GLN A 41 11.63 4.36 -10.38
CA GLN A 41 12.86 4.74 -9.67
C GLN A 41 13.76 5.73 -10.44
N THR A 42 13.41 6.07 -11.69
CA THR A 42 14.15 7.03 -12.52
C THR A 42 13.72 8.49 -12.31
N GLU A 43 12.51 8.74 -11.79
CA GLU A 43 12.07 10.10 -11.44
C GLU A 43 12.24 10.35 -9.93
N PRO A 44 12.76 11.52 -9.52
CA PRO A 44 12.71 11.90 -8.12
C PRO A 44 11.24 11.94 -7.67
N GLU A 45 10.90 11.13 -6.67
CA GLU A 45 9.57 11.13 -6.08
C GLU A 45 9.23 12.58 -5.67
N PRO A 46 8.10 13.14 -6.14
CA PRO A 46 7.68 14.44 -5.63
C PRO A 46 7.55 14.29 -4.13
N THR A 47 8.33 15.06 -3.38
CA THR A 47 8.28 15.11 -1.91
C THR A 47 6.96 15.78 -1.50
N GLY A 48 5.85 15.10 -1.76
CA GLY A 48 4.55 15.44 -1.22
C GLY A 48 4.63 15.29 0.28
N TRP A 49 4.25 16.33 1.01
CA TRP A 49 4.19 16.30 2.46
C TRP A 49 3.16 15.29 2.93
N SER A 50 3.59 14.03 3.12
CA SER A 50 2.75 12.95 3.63
C SER A 50 1.92 13.45 4.83
N LEU A 51 0.61 13.64 4.67
CA LEU A 51 -0.23 14.05 5.79
C LEU A 51 -0.33 12.98 6.88
N TRP A 52 0.11 11.76 6.61
CA TRP A 52 0.31 10.72 7.62
C TRP A 52 1.55 10.98 8.50
N ALA A 53 2.59 11.59 7.94
CA ALA A 53 3.78 12.02 8.64
C ALA A 53 3.64 13.42 9.27
N ASP A 54 2.54 14.13 9.00
CA ASP A 54 2.28 15.44 9.59
C ASP A 54 2.14 15.34 11.12
N ARG A 55 3.10 15.96 11.82
CA ARG A 55 3.15 16.02 13.28
C ARG A 55 1.88 16.67 13.86
N SER A 56 1.21 17.55 13.11
CA SER A 56 -0.06 18.15 13.50
C SER A 56 -1.17 17.10 13.68
N ALA A 57 -1.15 16.00 12.92
CA ALA A 57 -2.09 14.88 13.06
C ALA A 57 -1.84 14.04 14.33
N ALA A 58 -0.61 14.08 14.87
CA ALA A 58 -0.26 13.43 16.14
C ALA A 58 -0.67 14.25 17.37
N LEU A 59 -0.82 15.57 17.23
CA LEU A 59 -1.29 16.44 18.31
C LEU A 59 -2.78 16.17 18.58
N ARG A 60 -3.12 15.89 19.84
CA ARG A 60 -4.52 15.94 20.27
C ARG A 60 -4.92 17.41 20.33
N HIS A 61 -5.88 17.81 19.51
CA HIS A 61 -6.58 19.08 19.68
C HIS A 61 -7.22 19.06 21.09
N PRO A 62 -7.47 20.21 21.75
CA PRO A 62 -8.16 20.25 23.05
C PRO A 62 -9.51 19.50 23.10
N ALA A 63 -10.08 19.13 21.94
CA ALA A 63 -11.28 18.31 21.80
C ALA A 63 -11.03 16.85 21.34
N GLY A 64 -9.77 16.37 21.29
CA GLY A 64 -9.37 15.03 20.84
C GLY A 64 -8.70 14.99 19.46
N ARG A 65 -8.82 13.87 18.74
CA ARG A 65 -8.39 13.80 17.32
C ARG A 65 -9.33 14.67 16.48
N ARG A 66 -8.82 15.34 15.43
CA ARG A 66 -9.68 16.05 14.47
C ARG A 66 -10.74 15.06 13.97
N PRO A 67 -12.05 15.34 14.13
CA PRO A 67 -13.08 14.39 13.75
C PRO A 67 -12.98 14.09 12.27
N LEU A 68 -12.75 12.82 11.91
CA LEU A 68 -12.95 12.36 10.54
C LEU A 68 -14.43 12.57 10.23
N ARG A 69 -14.73 13.41 9.23
CA ARG A 69 -16.11 13.67 8.79
C ARG A 69 -16.45 12.61 7.73
N PRO A 70 -17.25 11.59 8.04
CA PRO A 70 -17.69 10.65 7.01
C PRO A 70 -18.52 11.38 5.95
N GLY A 71 -18.33 11.02 4.69
CA GLY A 71 -19.06 11.60 3.57
C GLY A 71 -18.87 10.77 2.30
N PRO A 72 -19.75 10.90 1.29
CA PRO A 72 -19.75 10.06 0.08
C PRO A 72 -18.44 10.07 -0.73
N ALA A 73 -17.61 11.10 -0.52
CA ALA A 73 -16.29 11.24 -1.15
C ALA A 73 -15.12 11.15 -0.14
N ALA A 74 -15.37 10.95 1.15
CA ALA A 74 -14.34 10.95 2.19
C ALA A 74 -13.35 9.79 2.03
N TRP A 75 -13.75 8.69 1.38
CA TRP A 75 -12.88 7.56 1.07
C TRP A 75 -12.00 7.80 -0.17
N ARG A 76 -12.36 8.77 -1.03
CA ARG A 76 -11.60 9.08 -2.26
C ARG A 76 -10.23 9.70 -1.96
N THR A 77 -10.09 10.29 -0.77
CA THR A 77 -8.82 10.84 -0.29
C THR A 77 -7.96 9.82 0.44
N SER A 78 -8.44 8.59 0.68
CA SER A 78 -7.67 7.55 1.38
C SER A 78 -6.50 7.00 0.55
N ALA A 79 -6.57 7.15 -0.78
CA ALA A 79 -5.56 6.65 -1.72
C ALA A 79 -4.70 7.77 -2.33
N LEU A 80 -4.98 9.04 -2.01
CA LEU A 80 -4.12 10.14 -2.41
C LEU A 80 -2.91 10.18 -1.47
N PRO A 81 -1.68 10.33 -1.98
CA PRO A 81 -0.59 10.86 -1.18
C PRO A 81 -1.02 12.30 -0.88
N LEU A 82 -1.52 12.50 0.34
CA LEU A 82 -1.77 13.83 0.85
C LEU A 82 -0.42 14.47 1.17
#